data_AF-A0A7S2SZN4-F1
#
_entry.id   AF-A0A7S2SZN4-F1
#
_cell.length_a   1.000
_cell.length_b   1.000
_cell.length_c   1.000
_cell.angle_alpha   90.00
_cell.angle_beta   90.00
_cell.angle_gamma   90.00
#
_symmetry.space_group_name_H-M   'P 1'
#
loop_
_entity.id
_entity.type
_entity.pdbx_description
1 polymer ?
#
loop_
_entity_poly.entity_id
_entity_poly.type
_entity_poly.pdbx_seq_one_letter_code
_entity_poly.pdbx_strand_id
1 'polypeptide(L)'
;SLHYEEIHAKIRAKKLYVFRRRDGSVHTDLQRMRKAVNWACIASPFFVRTAYGRYAIAKEYLNGSNTSPLRDAVYRVLQDAGGSLHVKEIFGRIRAKKLYVFRRRDGSVHTDLQRMRKAVNWACIASPFFVRTAYGRYAIAK
;
A
#
# COMPACT_ATOMS: atom_id res chain seq x y z
N SER A 1 3.18 -2.80 -19.25
CA SER A 1 3.26 -1.60 -18.39
C SER A 1 3.21 -0.37 -19.28
N LEU A 2 2.78 0.78 -18.74
CA LEU A 2 2.67 2.05 -19.47
C LEU A 2 3.53 3.12 -18.79
N HIS A 3 4.15 4.00 -19.55
CA HIS A 3 4.82 5.17 -19.04
C HIS A 3 3.78 6.21 -18.55
N TYR A 4 4.06 6.99 -17.51
CA TYR A 4 3.10 7.95 -16.94
C TYR A 4 2.61 8.99 -17.96
N GLU A 5 3.45 9.31 -18.96
CA GLU A 5 3.07 10.19 -20.06
C GLU A 5 2.03 9.55 -21.00
N GLU A 6 2.17 8.25 -21.29
CA GLU A 6 1.19 7.48 -22.06
C GLU A 6 -0.13 7.36 -21.30
N ILE A 7 -0.07 7.16 -19.98
CA ILE A 7 -1.24 7.13 -19.10
C ILE A 7 -1.96 8.49 -19.15
N HIS A 8 -1.21 9.60 -19.00
CA HIS A 8 -1.76 10.95 -19.10
C HIS A 8 -2.40 11.22 -20.46
N ALA A 9 -1.76 10.80 -21.56
CA ALA A 9 -2.32 10.95 -22.90
C ALA A 9 -3.65 10.21 -23.05
N LYS A 10 -3.75 8.97 -22.55
CA LYS A 10 -4.99 8.17 -22.56
C LYS A 10 -6.09 8.80 -21.71
N ILE A 11 -5.76 9.35 -20.54
CA ILE A 11 -6.72 10.08 -19.67
C ILE A 11 -7.32 11.27 -20.42
N ARG A 12 -6.50 12.06 -21.11
CA ARG A 12 -6.98 13.21 -21.90
C ARG A 12 -7.81 12.78 -23.10
N ALA A 13 -7.34 11.80 -23.88
CA ALA A 13 -8.03 11.31 -25.07
C ALA A 13 -9.43 10.78 -24.74
N LYS A 14 -9.57 10.08 -23.62
CA LYS A 14 -10.85 9.52 -23.15
C LYS A 14 -11.63 10.43 -22.21
N LYS A 15 -11.15 11.66 -21.94
CA LYS A 15 -11.75 12.62 -21.00
C LYS A 15 -12.07 12.02 -19.62
N LEU A 16 -11.19 11.15 -19.11
CA LEU A 16 -11.43 10.40 -17.87
C LEU A 16 -11.23 11.23 -16.58
N TYR A 17 -10.49 12.34 -16.66
CA TYR A 17 -10.19 13.18 -15.51
C TYR A 17 -9.92 14.61 -15.95
N VAL A 18 -10.43 15.57 -15.17
CA VAL A 18 -10.18 17.01 -15.37
C VAL A 18 -9.19 17.48 -14.32
N PHE A 19 -7.99 17.85 -14.74
CA PHE A 19 -6.98 18.42 -13.84
C PHE A 19 -7.38 19.84 -13.47
N ARG A 20 -7.70 20.08 -12.20
CA ARG A 20 -8.07 21.41 -11.69
C ARG A 20 -6.99 21.98 -10.77
N ARG A 21 -6.89 23.31 -10.75
CA ARG A 21 -6.09 24.09 -9.80
C ARG A 21 -6.92 24.35 -8.53
N ARG A 22 -6.28 24.88 -7.49
CA ARG A 22 -6.95 25.21 -6.21
C ARG A 22 -8.05 26.26 -6.37
N ASP A 23 -7.91 27.15 -7.33
CA ASP A 23 -8.91 28.18 -7.68
C ASP A 23 -10.07 27.64 -8.54
N GLY A 24 -10.10 26.32 -8.82
CA GLY A 24 -11.15 25.68 -9.61
C GLY A 24 -10.93 25.71 -11.13
N SER A 25 -9.96 26.48 -11.62
CA SER A 25 -9.63 26.55 -13.05
C SER A 25 -8.96 25.26 -13.57
N VAL A 26 -9.03 25.01 -14.87
CA VAL A 26 -8.40 23.83 -15.49
C VAL A 26 -6.89 24.03 -15.62
N HIS A 27 -6.13 22.99 -15.27
CA HIS A 27 -4.68 22.98 -15.38
C HIS A 27 -4.25 22.92 -16.86
N THR A 28 -3.41 23.86 -17.31
CA THR A 28 -2.94 23.92 -18.71
C THR A 28 -1.50 23.40 -18.88
N ASP A 29 -0.69 23.45 -17.82
CA ASP A 29 0.69 22.95 -17.80
C ASP A 29 0.76 21.40 -17.88
N LEU A 30 1.21 20.90 -19.02
CA LEU A 30 1.40 19.47 -19.31
C LEU A 30 2.40 18.78 -18.39
N GLN A 31 3.49 19.46 -18.01
CA GLN A 31 4.51 18.87 -17.14
C GLN A 31 3.95 18.66 -15.73
N ARG A 32 3.18 19.61 -15.21
CA ARG A 32 2.50 19.45 -13.91
C ARG A 32 1.43 18.36 -13.93
N MET A 33 0.63 18.26 -14.99
CA MET A 33 -0.37 17.19 -15.14
C MET A 33 0.30 15.81 -15.21
N ARG A 34 1.38 15.67 -15.99
CA ARG A 34 2.16 14.43 -16.07
C ARG A 34 2.79 14.04 -14.72
N LYS A 35 3.35 15.01 -13.98
CA LYS A 35 3.88 14.78 -12.63
C LYS A 35 2.77 14.34 -11.66
N ALA A 36 1.57 14.90 -11.77
CA ALA A 36 0.43 14.47 -10.96
C ALA A 36 0.04 13.01 -11.24
N VAL A 37 -0.01 12.60 -12.52
CA VAL A 37 -0.24 11.20 -12.90
C VAL A 37 0.87 10.29 -12.36
N ASN A 38 2.13 10.69 -12.51
CA ASN A 38 3.27 9.94 -11.97
C ASN A 38 3.16 9.77 -10.45
N TRP A 39 2.82 10.84 -9.73
CA TRP A 39 2.64 10.79 -8.28
C TRP A 39 1.45 9.92 -7.87
N ALA A 40 0.33 9.98 -8.59
CA ALA A 40 -0.82 9.10 -8.36
C ALA A 40 -0.45 7.62 -8.56
N CYS A 41 0.36 7.31 -9.58
CA CYS A 41 0.86 5.96 -9.80
C CYS A 41 1.83 5.50 -8.69
N ILE A 42 2.68 6.39 -8.17
CA ILE A 42 3.61 6.07 -7.06
C ILE A 42 2.85 5.88 -5.75
N ALA A 43 1.89 6.74 -5.46
CA ALA A 43 1.15 6.74 -4.21
C ALA A 43 0.15 5.59 -4.12
N SER A 44 -0.33 5.10 -5.27
CA SER A 44 -1.30 4.02 -5.31
C SER A 44 -0.64 2.66 -5.08
N PRO A 45 -1.16 1.85 -4.14
CA PRO A 45 -0.70 0.48 -3.95
C PRO A 45 -1.01 -0.43 -5.14
N PHE A 46 -1.96 -0.06 -6.00
CA PHE A 46 -2.40 -0.88 -7.13
C PHE A 46 -1.48 -0.81 -8.35
N PHE A 47 -0.49 0.10 -8.34
CA PHE A 47 0.44 0.26 -9.45
C PHE A 47 1.88 -0.07 -9.03
N VAL A 48 2.55 -0.86 -9.87
CA VAL A 48 3.94 -1.28 -9.69
C VAL A 48 4.84 -0.45 -10.58
N ARG A 49 5.89 0.15 -10.04
CA ARG A 49 6.92 0.77 -10.87
C ARG A 49 7.86 -0.31 -11.43
N THR A 50 7.74 -0.64 -12.71
CA THR A 50 8.59 -1.65 -13.37
C THR A 50 9.88 -1.07 -13.96
N ALA A 51 9.89 0.25 -14.21
CA ALA A 51 11.06 1.00 -14.67
C ALA A 51 10.86 2.49 -14.33
N TYR A 52 11.85 3.35 -14.59
CA TYR A 52 11.67 4.79 -14.41
C TYR A 52 10.45 5.28 -15.20
N GLY A 53 9.45 5.82 -14.50
CA GLY A 53 8.21 6.31 -15.09
C GLY A 53 7.25 5.26 -15.66
N ARG A 54 7.56 3.96 -15.57
CA ARG A 54 6.75 2.88 -16.17
C ARG A 54 5.99 2.10 -15.09
N TYR A 55 4.68 2.00 -15.26
CA TYR A 55 3.77 1.41 -14.28
C TYR A 55 2.99 0.21 -14.84
N ALA A 56 2.83 -0.83 -14.04
CA ALA A 56 1.96 -1.98 -14.29
C ALA A 56 0.88 -2.06 -13.21
N ILE A 57 -0.18 -2.82 -13.47
CA ILE A 57 -1.15 -3.19 -12.42
C ILE A 57 -0.49 -4.23 -11.52
N ALA A 58 -0.56 -4.04 -10.21
CA ALA A 58 -0.12 -5.02 -9.23
C ALA A 58 -1.06 -6.24 -9.29
N LYS A 59 -0.50 -7.40 -9.66
CA LYS A 59 -1.23 -8.68 -9.60
C LYS A 59 -1.14 -9.31 -8.21
N GLU A 60 -0.09 -8.99 -7.47
CA GLU A 60 0.20 -9.53 -6.14
C GLU A 60 0.70 -8.41 -5.23
N TYR A 61 0.71 -8.66 -3.93
CA TYR A 61 1.31 -7.75 -2.96
C TYR A 61 2.80 -7.61 -3.26
N LEU A 62 3.22 -6.38 -3.55
CA LEU A 62 4.61 -6.09 -3.84
C LEU A 62 5.37 -5.95 -2.52
N ASN A 63 6.27 -6.90 -2.28
CA ASN A 63 7.33 -6.75 -1.29
C ASN A 63 8.31 -5.68 -1.80
N GLY A 64 8.07 -4.39 -1.53
CA GLY A 64 9.01 -3.32 -1.88
C GLY A 64 8.45 -1.90 -2.06
N SER A 65 9.30 -0.93 -1.67
CA SER A 65 9.26 0.55 -1.82
C SER A 65 8.01 1.32 -1.37
N ASN A 66 6.80 0.85 -1.64
CA ASN A 66 5.55 1.59 -1.39
C ASN A 66 4.70 0.97 -0.27
N THR A 67 5.08 -0.21 0.21
CA THR A 67 4.42 -0.93 1.30
C THR A 67 5.18 -0.74 2.61
N SER A 68 4.47 -0.46 3.71
CA SER A 68 5.13 -0.29 5.00
C SER A 68 5.74 -1.64 5.45
N PRO A 69 6.91 -1.64 6.12
CA PRO A 69 7.57 -2.89 6.52
C PRO A 69 6.70 -3.78 7.43
N LEU A 70 5.79 -3.18 8.21
CA LEU A 70 4.83 -3.91 9.02
C LEU A 70 3.78 -4.63 8.17
N ARG A 71 3.29 -4.00 7.08
CA ARG A 71 2.36 -4.66 6.16
C ARG A 71 3.03 -5.82 5.41
N ASP A 72 4.31 -5.68 5.06
CA ASP A 72 5.11 -6.77 4.47
C ASP A 72 5.17 -7.98 5.42
N ALA A 73 5.46 -7.74 6.70
CA ALA A 73 5.46 -8.79 7.71
C ALA A 73 4.08 -9.46 7.87
N VAL A 74 2.99 -8.68 7.83
CA VAL A 74 1.62 -9.22 7.85
C VAL A 74 1.34 -10.07 6.63
N TYR A 75 1.70 -9.59 5.42
CA TYR A 75 1.49 -10.32 4.18
C TYR A 75 2.18 -11.67 4.19
N ARG A 76 3.48 -11.73 4.54
CA ARG A 76 4.23 -12.99 4.66
C ARG A 76 3.55 -13.98 5.62
N VAL A 77 3.08 -13.50 6.76
CA VAL A 77 2.39 -14.34 7.75
C VAL A 77 1.09 -14.91 7.23
N LEU A 78 0.30 -14.13 6.50
CA LEU A 78 -0.96 -14.59 5.91
C LEU A 78 -0.72 -15.51 4.70
N GLN A 79 0.31 -15.24 3.90
CA GLN A 79 0.73 -16.07 2.78
C GLN A 79 1.16 -17.45 3.28
N ASP A 80 2.02 -17.52 4.30
CA ASP A 80 2.45 -18.76 4.94
C ASP A 80 1.28 -19.54 5.56
N ALA A 81 0.23 -18.85 6.02
CA ALA A 81 -0.93 -19.48 6.62
C ALA A 81 -1.91 -20.04 5.59
N GLY A 82 -1.87 -19.57 4.34
CA GLY A 82 -2.81 -19.95 3.29
C GLY A 82 -4.27 -19.58 3.57
N GLY A 83 -4.54 -18.71 4.57
CA GLY A 83 -5.89 -18.47 5.06
C GLY A 83 -6.02 -17.26 5.99
N SER A 84 -7.19 -17.12 6.62
CA SER A 84 -7.46 -16.00 7.53
C SER A 84 -6.92 -16.25 8.94
N LEU A 85 -6.25 -15.26 9.52
CA LEU A 85 -5.73 -15.31 10.88
C LEU A 85 -6.30 -14.19 11.74
N HIS A 86 -6.47 -14.45 13.04
CA HIS A 86 -6.79 -13.43 14.01
C HIS A 86 -5.56 -12.52 14.25
N VAL A 87 -5.77 -11.21 14.52
CA VAL A 87 -4.67 -10.24 14.75
C VAL A 87 -3.69 -10.71 15.83
N LYS A 88 -4.20 -11.37 16.88
CA LYS A 88 -3.37 -11.95 17.95
C LYS A 88 -2.40 -13.02 17.40
N GLU A 89 -2.86 -13.86 16.47
CA GLU A 89 -2.07 -14.90 15.82
C GLU A 89 -1.06 -14.28 14.85
N ILE A 90 -1.48 -13.30 14.05
CA ILE A 90 -0.60 -12.56 13.13
C ILE A 90 0.55 -11.92 13.91
N PHE A 91 0.23 -11.19 14.98
CA PHE A 91 1.22 -10.57 15.86
C PHE A 91 2.18 -11.59 16.49
N GLY A 92 1.66 -12.73 16.97
CA GLY A 92 2.48 -13.81 17.53
C GLY A 92 3.47 -14.36 16.51
N ARG A 93 3.02 -14.62 15.28
CA ARG A 93 3.87 -15.13 14.19
C ARG A 93 4.91 -14.10 13.74
N ILE A 94 4.57 -12.81 13.65
CA ILE A 94 5.53 -11.73 13.35
C ILE A 94 6.66 -11.72 14.37
N ARG A 95 6.35 -11.84 15.67
CA ARG A 95 7.37 -11.87 16.74
C ARG A 95 8.20 -13.15 16.70
N ALA A 96 7.56 -14.31 16.55
CA ALA A 96 8.25 -15.60 16.51
C ALA A 96 9.24 -15.67 15.35
N LYS A 97 8.86 -15.16 14.17
CA LYS A 97 9.70 -15.11 12.97
C LYS A 97 10.60 -13.87 12.91
N LYS A 98 10.56 -12.99 13.91
CA LYS A 98 11.32 -11.72 13.96
C LYS A 98 11.19 -10.87 12.68
N LEU A 99 9.99 -10.87 12.07
CA LEU A 99 9.75 -10.21 10.78
C LEU A 99 9.67 -8.69 10.87
N TYR A 100 9.39 -8.15 12.06
CA TYR A 100 9.29 -6.71 12.27
C TYR A 100 9.67 -6.33 13.70
N VAL A 101 10.44 -5.25 13.83
CA VAL A 101 10.79 -4.66 15.12
C VAL A 101 9.90 -3.44 15.35
N PHE A 102 9.03 -3.52 16.35
CA PHE A 102 8.17 -2.39 16.73
C PHE A 102 9.03 -1.34 17.45
N ARG A 103 9.26 -0.20 16.81
CA ARG A 103 10.03 0.91 17.38
C ARG A 103 9.15 2.10 17.70
N ARG A 104 9.52 2.81 18.77
CA ARG A 104 8.99 4.11 19.15
C ARG A 104 9.66 5.21 18.30
N ARG A 105 9.14 6.43 18.39
CA ARG A 105 9.65 7.60 17.67
C ARG A 105 11.09 7.95 18.07
N ASP A 106 11.47 7.65 19.31
CA ASP A 106 12.82 7.82 19.86
C ASP A 106 13.79 6.68 19.45
N GLY A 107 13.33 5.71 18.65
CA GLY A 107 14.14 4.57 18.19
C GLY A 107 14.16 3.37 19.13
N SER A 108 13.67 3.51 20.37
CA SER A 108 13.59 2.40 21.33
C SER A 108 12.54 1.36 20.95
N VAL A 109 12.66 0.12 21.44
CA VAL A 109 11.71 -0.96 21.14
C VAL A 109 10.43 -0.78 21.96
N HIS A 110 9.27 -0.93 21.31
CA HIS A 110 7.98 -0.98 21.98
C HIS A 110 7.87 -2.24 22.86
N THR A 111 7.49 -2.06 24.12
CA THR A 111 7.25 -3.15 25.10
C THR A 111 5.76 -3.45 25.32
N ASP A 112 4.89 -2.47 25.05
CA ASP A 112 3.43 -2.59 25.21
C ASP A 112 2.81 -3.49 24.11
N LEU A 113 2.42 -4.70 24.50
CA LEU A 113 1.79 -5.70 23.63
C LEU A 113 0.45 -5.24 23.04
N GLN A 114 -0.34 -4.44 23.77
CA GLN A 114 -1.63 -3.96 23.29
C GLN A 114 -1.43 -2.93 22.18
N ARG A 115 -0.47 -2.01 22.34
CA ARG A 115 -0.11 -1.04 21.28
C ARG A 115 0.44 -1.73 20.04
N MET A 116 1.32 -2.72 20.20
CA MET A 116 1.84 -3.47 19.05
C MET A 116 0.74 -4.23 18.30
N ARG A 117 -0.20 -4.87 19.03
CA ARG A 117 -1.36 -5.53 18.42
C ARG A 117 -2.27 -4.53 17.69
N LYS A 118 -2.51 -3.36 18.27
CA LYS A 118 -3.26 -2.28 17.61
C LYS A 118 -2.56 -1.83 16.33
N ALA A 119 -1.23 -1.74 16.31
CA ALA A 119 -0.47 -1.41 15.11
C ALA A 119 -0.63 -2.48 14.00
N VAL A 120 -0.60 -3.77 14.36
CA VAL A 120 -0.87 -4.87 13.42
C VAL A 120 -2.30 -4.77 12.88
N ASN A 121 -3.29 -4.56 13.75
CA ASN A 121 -4.68 -4.38 13.33
C ASN A 121 -4.84 -3.19 12.37
N TRP A 122 -4.19 -2.06 12.69
CA TRP A 122 -4.22 -0.88 11.83
C TRP A 122 -3.53 -1.12 10.49
N ALA A 123 -2.41 -1.84 10.48
CA ALA A 123 -1.74 -2.23 9.25
C ALA A 123 -2.63 -3.11 8.36
N CYS A 124 -3.45 -3.97 8.97
CA CYS A 124 -4.45 -4.77 8.26
C CYS A 124 -5.56 -3.89 7.67
N ILE A 125 -6.18 -3.02 8.48
CA ILE A 125 -7.30 -2.16 8.07
C ILE A 125 -6.90 -1.14 7.02
N ALA A 126 -5.73 -0.51 7.19
CA ALA A 126 -5.30 0.59 6.34
C ALA A 126 -4.73 0.12 4.98
N SER A 127 -4.68 -1.19 4.73
CA SER A 127 -4.14 -1.76 3.51
C SER A 127 -5.28 -2.34 2.65
N PRO A 128 -5.39 -1.97 1.37
CA PRO A 128 -6.38 -2.55 0.49
C PRO A 128 -6.11 -4.03 0.15
N PHE A 129 -4.93 -4.56 0.48
CA PHE A 129 -4.54 -5.93 0.21
C PHE A 129 -5.02 -6.95 1.25
N PHE A 130 -5.60 -6.48 2.35
CA PHE A 130 -6.10 -7.34 3.40
C PHE A 130 -7.60 -7.16 3.56
N VAL A 131 -8.32 -8.26 3.61
CA VAL A 131 -9.77 -8.28 3.82
C VAL A 131 -10.09 -8.80 5.20
N ARG A 132 -11.05 -8.16 5.87
CA ARG A 132 -11.54 -8.61 7.17
C ARG A 132 -12.60 -9.68 6.94
N THR A 133 -12.30 -10.92 7.32
CA THR A 133 -13.22 -12.06 7.17
C THR A 133 -14.13 -12.23 8.38
N ALA A 134 -13.69 -11.79 9.56
CA ALA A 134 -14.48 -11.79 10.80
C ALA A 134 -13.94 -10.73 11.77
N TYR A 135 -14.57 -10.58 12.95
CA TYR A 135 -14.06 -9.68 13.96
C TYR A 135 -12.61 -10.04 14.34
N GLY A 136 -11.66 -9.15 14.03
CA GLY A 136 -10.24 -9.36 14.30
C GLY A 136 -9.56 -10.40 13.41
N ARG A 137 -10.21 -10.97 12.39
CA ARG A 137 -9.59 -11.91 11.42
C ARG A 137 -9.38 -11.26 10.06
N TYR A 138 -8.20 -11.47 9.50
CA TYR A 138 -7.80 -10.92 8.21
C TYR A 138 -7.22 -12.00 7.28
N ALA A 139 -7.45 -11.84 5.98
CA ALA A 139 -6.87 -12.66 4.92
C ALA A 139 -6.31 -11.75 3.80
N ILE A 140 -5.53 -12.33 2.89
CA ILE A 140 -5.08 -11.64 1.67
C ILE A 140 -6.30 -11.48 0.74
N ALA A 141 -6.48 -10.28 0.19
CA ALA A 141 -7.47 -10.00 -0.84
C ALA A 141 -7.15 -10.80 -2.11
N LYS A 142 -8.14 -11.48 -2.68
CA LYS A 142 -8.03 -12.19 -3.96
C LYS A 142 -8.35 -11.28 -5.13
#